data_AF-A0A1G3IJB5-F1
#
_entry.id   AF-A0A1G3IJB5-F1
#
_cell.length_a   1.000
_cell.length_b   1.000
_cell.length_c   1.000
_cell.angle_alpha   90.00
_cell.angle_beta   90.00
_cell.angle_gamma   90.00
#
_symmetry.space_group_name_H-M   'P 1'
#
loop_
_entity.id
_entity.type
_entity.pdbx_description
1 polymer ?
#
loop_
_entity_poly.entity_id
_entity_poly.type
_entity_poly.pdbx_seq_one_letter_code
_entity_poly.pdbx_strand_id
1 'polypeptide(L)'
;MTTTRYFITYSGIKLPFNLVSELQEQEVQNRNTYFRGYFDSKERLSGFDKLAYGEIELQHRYTYHGNGRLSSAEITDIDGEVTMVVFDAEGKPA
;
A
#
# COMPACT_ATOMS: atom_id res chain seq x y z
N MET A 1 -1.30 -3.61 -16.37
CA MET A 1 0.06 -3.87 -15.85
C MET A 1 0.17 -3.11 -14.55
N THR A 2 0.71 -3.74 -13.51
CA THR A 2 1.02 -3.08 -12.25
C THR A 2 2.52 -2.87 -12.15
N THR A 3 2.93 -1.68 -11.75
CA THR A 3 4.34 -1.32 -11.56
C THR A 3 4.70 -1.46 -10.09
N THR A 4 5.81 -2.12 -9.79
CA THR A 4 6.32 -2.29 -8.43
C THR A 4 7.41 -1.27 -8.14
N ARG A 5 7.32 -0.58 -7.00
CA ARG A 5 8.31 0.41 -6.53
C ARG A 5 8.59 0.18 -5.04
N TYR A 6 9.77 0.57 -4.56
CA TYR A 6 10.20 0.33 -3.18
C TYR A 6 10.39 1.65 -2.43
N PHE A 7 10.11 1.67 -1.13
CA PHE A 7 10.14 2.89 -0.33
C PHE A 7 10.62 2.62 1.10
N ILE A 8 11.18 3.65 1.75
CA ILE A 8 11.61 3.56 3.15
C ILE A 8 10.41 3.66 4.09
N THR A 9 9.46 4.53 3.78
CA THR A 9 8.36 4.86 4.70
C THR A 9 7.14 5.38 3.94
N TYR A 10 6.10 5.75 4.68
CA TYR A 10 4.94 6.46 4.18
C TYR A 10 4.68 7.73 4.98
N SER A 11 3.84 8.60 4.42
CA SER A 11 3.43 9.87 5.01
C SER A 11 1.92 10.00 5.03
N GLY A 12 1.42 10.81 5.96
CA GLY A 12 -0.01 11.05 6.13
C GLY A 12 -0.72 9.99 6.98
N ILE A 13 -1.96 10.32 7.33
CA ILE A 13 -2.84 9.49 8.18
C ILE A 13 -4.08 8.99 7.41
N LYS A 14 -4.25 9.44 6.17
CA LYS A 14 -5.40 9.10 5.32
C LYS A 14 -5.02 8.03 4.32
N LEU A 15 -5.97 7.14 4.05
CA LEU A 15 -5.84 6.13 3.00
C LEU A 15 -6.22 6.72 1.63
N PRO A 16 -5.61 6.22 0.53
CA PRO A 16 -4.45 5.33 0.51
C PRO A 16 -3.19 6.05 1.03
N PHE A 17 -2.28 5.32 1.68
CA PHE A 17 -1.05 5.93 2.21
C PHE A 17 -0.16 6.46 1.09
N ASN A 18 0.57 7.55 1.37
CA ASN A 18 1.54 8.10 0.43
C ASN A 18 2.94 7.55 0.74
N LEU A 19 3.44 6.60 -0.07
CA LEU A 19 4.77 6.03 0.09
C LEU A 19 5.85 7.06 -0.34
N VAL A 20 6.89 7.23 0.48
CA VAL A 20 7.91 8.27 0.27
C VAL A 20 9.32 7.72 0.51
N SER A 21 10.30 8.46 0.00
CA SER A 21 11.71 8.04 -0.02
C SER A 21 11.87 6.74 -0.81
N GLU A 22 11.69 6.84 -2.12
CA GLU A 22 11.82 5.71 -3.03
C GLU A 22 13.24 5.13 -3.00
N LEU A 23 13.31 3.80 -3.11
CA LEU A 23 14.52 3.00 -3.09
C LEU A 23 14.71 2.31 -4.44
N GLN A 24 15.97 2.19 -4.86
CA GLN A 24 16.34 1.29 -5.95
C GLN A 24 16.40 -0.15 -5.47
N GLU A 25 16.21 -1.11 -6.38
CA GLU A 25 16.18 -2.56 -6.06
C GLU A 25 17.42 -3.03 -5.29
N GLN A 26 18.60 -2.51 -5.65
CA GLN A 26 19.86 -2.79 -4.96
C GLN A 26 19.92 -2.28 -3.51
N GLU A 27 19.17 -1.23 -3.17
CA GLU A 27 19.11 -0.68 -1.80
C GLU A 27 18.23 -1.53 -0.90
N VAL A 28 17.31 -2.31 -1.48
CA VAL A 28 16.40 -3.19 -0.76
C VAL A 28 17.11 -4.44 -0.25
N GLN A 29 18.10 -4.97 -1.00
CA GLN A 29 18.77 -6.24 -0.70
C GLN A 29 19.49 -6.27 0.65
N ASN A 30 19.95 -5.12 1.15
CA ASN A 30 20.67 -5.00 2.44
C ASN A 30 19.82 -4.38 3.55
N ARG A 31 18.50 -4.24 3.34
CA ARG A 31 17.59 -3.64 4.32
C ARG A 31 16.80 -4.68 5.07
N ASN A 32 16.72 -4.47 6.38
CA ASN A 32 15.83 -5.24 7.23
C ASN A 32 14.37 -4.86 6.96
N THR A 33 14.06 -3.58 6.74
CA THR A 33 12.67 -3.12 6.56
C THR A 33 12.51 -2.17 5.38
N TYR A 34 11.45 -2.37 4.60
CA TYR A 34 11.06 -1.51 3.47
C TYR A 34 9.59 -1.74 3.08
N PHE A 35 9.05 -0.84 2.28
CA PHE A 35 7.71 -0.93 1.70
C PHE A 35 7.80 -1.24 0.21
N ARG A 36 7.05 -2.24 -0.25
CA ARG A 36 6.89 -2.60 -1.66
C ARG A 36 5.51 -2.13 -2.12
N GLY A 37 5.46 -1.03 -2.86
CA GLY A 37 4.24 -0.44 -3.40
C GLY A 37 3.90 -0.97 -4.80
N TYR A 38 2.60 -1.17 -5.04
CA TYR A 38 2.05 -1.56 -6.33
C TYR A 38 1.23 -0.42 -6.91
N PHE A 39 1.52 -0.04 -8.15
CA PHE A 39 0.86 1.07 -8.83
C PHE A 39 0.10 0.56 -10.05
N ASP A 40 -1.14 1.02 -10.23
CA ASP A 40 -1.96 0.69 -11.39
C ASP A 40 -1.51 1.45 -12.64
N SER A 41 -2.16 1.19 -13.78
CA SER A 41 -1.85 1.86 -15.05
C SER A 41 -2.15 3.37 -15.07
N LYS A 42 -2.80 3.90 -14.03
CA LYS A 42 -3.05 5.34 -13.82
C LYS A 42 -2.07 5.92 -12.79
N GLU A 43 -1.00 5.19 -12.46
CA GLU A 43 0.01 5.55 -11.46
C GLU A 43 -0.57 5.73 -10.04
N ARG A 44 -1.71 5.10 -9.74
CA ARG A 44 -2.31 5.13 -8.40
C ARG A 44 -1.86 3.92 -7.60
N LEU A 45 -1.63 4.11 -6.30
CA LEU A 45 -1.26 3.03 -5.39
C LEU A 45 -2.42 2.03 -5.25
N SER A 46 -2.31 0.84 -5.82
CA SER A 46 -3.29 -0.25 -5.65
C SER A 46 -3.04 -1.06 -4.38
N GLY A 47 -1.92 -0.85 -3.70
CA GLY A 47 -1.60 -1.50 -2.44
C GLY A 47 -0.11 -1.47 -2.14
N PHE A 48 0.28 -1.97 -0.98
CA PHE A 48 1.69 -2.20 -0.65
C PHE A 48 1.87 -3.34 0.35
N ASP A 49 3.09 -3.83 0.45
CA ASP A 49 3.54 -4.74 1.51
C ASP A 49 4.64 -4.05 2.29
N LYS A 50 4.57 -4.10 3.63
CA LYS A 50 5.70 -3.78 4.49
C LYS A 50 6.45 -5.08 4.78
N LEU A 51 7.71 -5.12 4.38
CA LEU A 51 8.56 -6.26 4.67
C LEU A 51 9.49 -5.94 5.84
N ALA A 52 9.67 -6.92 6.73
CA ALA A 52 10.70 -6.94 7.74
C ALA A 52 11.42 -8.28 7.72
N TYR A 53 12.74 -8.25 7.61
CA TYR A 53 13.61 -9.44 7.58
C TYR A 53 13.18 -10.47 6.51
N GLY A 54 12.61 -10.00 5.40
CA GLY A 54 12.12 -10.83 4.29
C GLY A 54 10.67 -11.33 4.44
N GLU A 55 10.03 -11.09 5.59
CA GLU A 55 8.65 -11.47 5.86
C GLU A 55 7.72 -10.27 5.71
N ILE A 56 6.44 -10.51 5.36
CA ILE A 56 5.44 -9.45 5.26
C ILE A 56 4.85 -9.22 6.65
N GLU A 57 5.04 -8.02 7.21
CA GLU A 57 4.44 -7.64 8.50
C GLU A 57 3.08 -6.94 8.34
N LEU A 58 2.85 -6.31 7.18
CA LEU A 58 1.64 -5.54 6.93
C LEU A 58 1.36 -5.50 5.43
N GLN A 59 0.12 -5.76 5.06
CA GLN A 59 -0.36 -5.72 3.69
C GLN A 59 -1.52 -4.74 3.58
N HIS A 60 -1.50 -3.90 2.56
CA HIS A 60 -2.67 -3.11 2.15
C HIS A 60 -3.03 -3.43 0.71
N ARG A 61 -4.32 -3.58 0.43
CA ARG A 61 -4.88 -3.66 -0.93
C ARG A 61 -6.00 -2.64 -1.07
N TYR A 62 -5.89 -1.80 -2.08
CA TYR A 62 -6.80 -0.69 -2.33
C TYR A 62 -7.59 -0.94 -3.61
N THR A 63 -8.90 -0.74 -3.51
CA THR A 63 -9.77 -0.69 -4.69
C THR A 63 -10.32 0.72 -4.84
N TYR A 64 -10.64 1.11 -6.07
CA TYR A 64 -11.11 2.45 -6.39
C TYR A 64 -12.46 2.39 -7.09
N HIS A 65 -13.33 3.34 -6.75
CA HIS A 65 -14.56 3.62 -7.47
C HIS A 65 -14.24 4.06 -8.91
N GLY A 66 -15.25 3.98 -9.79
CA GLY A 66 -15.12 4.44 -11.18
C GLY A 66 -14.74 5.92 -11.31
N ASN A 67 -15.07 6.74 -10.30
CA ASN A 67 -14.70 8.15 -10.20
C ASN A 67 -13.24 8.39 -9.74
N GLY A 68 -12.49 7.33 -9.44
CA GLY A 68 -11.10 7.38 -9.03
C GLY A 68 -10.84 7.52 -7.53
N ARG A 69 -11.89 7.67 -6.70
CA ARG A 69 -11.79 7.70 -5.23
C ARG A 69 -11.64 6.30 -4.65
N LEU A 70 -11.08 6.20 -3.45
CA LEU A 70 -10.93 4.92 -2.75
C LEU A 70 -12.32 4.32 -2.47
N SER A 71 -12.48 3.03 -2.77
CA SER A 71 -13.71 2.27 -2.51
C SER A 71 -13.55 1.32 -1.34
N SER A 72 -12.40 0.65 -1.25
CA SER A 72 -12.08 -0.18 -0.10
C SER A 72 -10.58 -0.24 0.15
N ALA A 73 -10.24 -0.53 1.40
CA ALA A 73 -8.91 -0.91 1.83
C ALA A 73 -9.00 -2.21 2.62
N GLU A 74 -8.39 -3.26 2.09
CA GLU A 74 -8.13 -4.49 2.84
C GLU A 74 -6.75 -4.37 3.49
N ILE A 75 -6.69 -4.60 4.79
CA ILE A 75 -5.50 -4.48 5.61
C ILE A 75 -5.26 -5.83 6.26
N THR A 76 -4.12 -6.45 6.00
CA THR A 76 -3.71 -7.70 6.64
C THR A 76 -2.52 -7.40 7.54
N ASP A 77 -2.61 -7.74 8.83
CA ASP A 77 -1.51 -7.58 9.76
C ASP A 77 -0.55 -8.80 9.76
N ILE A 78 0.40 -8.79 10.69
CA ILE A 78 1.43 -9.83 10.83
C ILE A 78 0.86 -11.17 11.30
N ASP A 79 -0.26 -11.17 12.01
CA ASP A 79 -0.96 -12.38 12.46
C ASP A 79 -1.89 -12.95 11.37
N GLY A 80 -2.01 -12.23 10.25
CA GLY A 80 -2.89 -12.59 9.14
C GLY A 80 -4.32 -12.13 9.34
N GLU A 81 -4.61 -11.32 10.37
CA GLU A 81 -5.93 -10.78 10.59
C GLU A 81 -6.26 -9.76 9.50
N VAL A 82 -7.44 -9.92 8.89
CA VAL A 82 -7.89 -9.05 7.79
C VAL A 82 -8.93 -8.07 8.29
N THR A 83 -8.60 -6.79 8.22
CA THR A 83 -9.52 -5.67 8.41
C THR A 83 -9.92 -5.08 7.07
N MET A 84 -11.21 -4.98 6.80
CA MET A 84 -11.75 -4.32 5.60
C MET A 84 -12.35 -2.97 5.98
N VAL A 85 -11.91 -1.91 5.31
CA VAL A 85 -12.50 -0.56 5.39
C VAL A 85 -13.17 -0.24 4.08
N VAL A 86 -14.46 0.10 4.12
CA VAL A 86 -15.25 0.46 2.94
C VAL A 86 -15.53 1.96 2.94
N PHE A 87 -15.48 2.55 1.75
CA PHE A 87 -15.70 3.98 1.55
C PHE A 87 -16.85 4.20 0.58
N ASP A 88 -17.67 5.22 0.86
CA ASP A 88 -18.71 5.68 -0.04
C ASP A 88 -18.12 6.32 -1.32
N ALA A 89 -18.99 6.71 -2.26
CA ALA A 89 -18.57 7.39 -3.49
C ALA A 89 -17.93 8.78 -3.25
N GLU A 90 -18.08 9.33 -2.04
CA GLU A 90 -17.42 10.56 -1.60
C GLU A 90 -16.02 10.32 -1.01
N GLY A 91 -15.64 9.07 -0.75
CA GLY A 91 -14.38 8.69 -0.11
C GLY A 91 -14.42 8.81 1.41
N LYS A 92 -15.61 8.81 2.02
CA LYS A 92 -15.81 8.77 3.47
C LYS A 92 -16.04 7.32 3.91
N PRO A 93 -15.61 6.92 5.13
CA PRO A 93 -15.95 5.61 5.68
C PRO A 93 -17.47 5.40 5.66
N ALA A 94 -17.90 4.29 5.07
CA ALA A 94 -19.31 3.91 4.96
C ALA A 94 -19.82 3.26 6.25
#